data_AF-A0A932Q3T8-F1
#
_entry.id   AF-A0A932Q3T8-F1
#
_cell.length_a   1.000
_cell.length_b   1.000
_cell.length_c   1.000
_cell.angle_alpha   90.00
_cell.angle_beta   90.00
_cell.angle_gamma   90.00
#
_symmetry.space_group_name_H-M   'P 1'
#
loop_
_entity.id
_entity.type
_entity.pdbx_description
1 polymer ?
#
loop_
_entity_poly.entity_id
_entity_poly.type
_entity_poly.pdbx_seq_one_letter_code
_entity_poly.pdbx_strand_id
1 'polypeptide(L)'
;MALYKNLPHSRKKTEELPFYRPIDRVVDFLWENREKLFPYLVAVLVLLVVYGGYRLYGLRYESSASQMLEQGDLEGAVQKYPRANASQIARLKLGRKALEAKQYEEAIRWYQALADPHTNNSLYRV
;
A
#
# COMPACT_ATOMS: atom_id res chain seq x y z
N MET A 1 23.19 12.34 61.28
CA MET A 1 23.42 13.60 60.53
C MET A 1 24.38 13.29 59.40
N ALA A 2 23.87 13.03 58.19
CA ALA A 2 24.69 12.70 57.02
C ALA A 2 24.32 13.66 55.89
N LEU A 3 25.27 14.54 55.56
CA LEU A 3 25.21 15.47 54.43
C LEU A 3 25.18 14.68 53.11
N TYR A 4 24.06 14.73 52.38
CA TYR A 4 24.08 14.48 50.95
C TYR A 4 24.63 15.72 50.25
N LYS A 5 25.95 15.69 50.06
CA LYS A 5 26.75 16.67 49.35
C LYS A 5 26.39 16.62 47.86
N ASN A 6 25.95 17.75 47.33
CA ASN A 6 25.70 18.01 45.91
C ASN A 6 26.79 17.40 45.02
N LEU A 7 26.41 16.46 44.16
CA LEU A 7 27.24 16.04 43.04
C LEU A 7 27.01 17.04 41.89
N PRO A 8 28.03 17.81 41.47
CA PRO A 8 27.92 18.57 40.24
C PRO A 8 27.84 17.58 39.09
N HIS A 9 26.72 17.59 38.35
CA HIS A 9 26.62 16.95 37.05
C HIS A 9 27.53 17.72 36.09
N SER A 10 28.81 17.37 36.13
CA SER A 10 29.82 17.81 35.18
C SER A 10 29.41 17.28 33.82
N ARG A 11 28.84 18.16 32.97
CA ARG A 11 28.83 17.97 31.51
C ARG A 11 30.30 17.85 31.11
N LYS A 12 30.82 16.62 31.07
CA LYS A 12 32.04 16.34 30.34
C LYS A 12 31.79 16.80 28.91
N LYS A 13 32.50 17.85 28.50
CA LYS A 13 32.69 18.18 27.08
C LYS A 13 33.25 16.93 26.44
N THR A 14 32.38 16.16 25.81
CA THR A 14 32.77 15.06 24.93
C THR A 14 33.61 15.68 23.83
N GLU A 15 34.82 15.14 23.69
CA GLU A 15 35.82 15.52 22.70
C GLU A 15 35.16 15.71 21.32
N GLU A 16 35.47 16.85 20.70
CA GLU A 16 34.98 17.23 19.38
C GLU A 16 35.47 16.21 18.34
N LEU A 17 34.58 15.32 17.91
CA LEU A 17 34.77 14.56 16.67
C LEU A 17 34.54 15.55 15.51
N PRO A 18 35.51 15.80 14.62
CA PRO A 18 35.41 16.79 13.54
C PRO A 18 34.62 16.24 12.35
N PHE A 19 33.49 15.60 12.64
CA PHE A 19 32.55 15.13 11.63
C PHE A 19 31.22 15.79 11.96
N TYR A 20 31.13 17.08 11.63
CA TYR A 20 29.89 17.85 11.62
C TYR A 20 28.91 17.15 10.67
N ARG A 21 28.11 16.22 11.20
CA ARG A 21 27.19 15.43 10.38
C ARG A 21 26.03 16.36 10.02
N PRO A 22 25.59 16.38 8.76
CA PRO A 22 24.43 17.19 8.35
C PRO A 22 23.16 16.91 9.17
N ILE A 23 23.13 15.75 9.85
CA ILE A 23 22.06 15.32 10.75
C ILE A 23 21.93 16.24 11.98
N ASP A 24 23.02 16.70 12.58
CA ASP A 24 22.95 17.48 13.83
C ASP A 24 22.29 18.85 13.59
N ARG A 25 22.62 19.50 12.47
CA ARG A 25 21.95 20.76 12.06
C ARG A 25 20.46 20.57 11.80
N VAL A 26 20.07 19.42 11.26
CA VAL A 26 18.65 19.10 11.05
C VAL A 26 17.95 18.91 12.39
N VAL A 27 18.58 18.23 13.35
CA VAL A 27 18.01 18.02 14.69
C VAL A 27 17.85 19.35 15.44
N ASP A 28 18.87 20.21 15.42
CA ASP A 28 18.80 21.53 16.05
C ASP A 28 17.71 22.40 15.42
N PHE A 29 17.64 22.42 14.08
CA PHE A 29 16.60 23.13 13.34
C PHE A 29 15.19 22.61 13.66
N LEU A 30 15.02 21.28 13.74
CA LEU A 30 13.76 20.64 14.12
C LEU A 30 13.35 21.02 15.55
N TRP A 31 14.31 21.13 16.47
CA TRP A 31 14.05 21.48 17.87
C TRP A 31 13.62 22.94 18.02
N GLU A 32 14.30 23.86 17.32
CA GLU A 32 13.97 25.29 17.31
C GLU A 32 12.61 25.58 16.66
N ASN A 33 12.26 24.83 15.60
CA ASN A 33 11.05 25.06 14.82
C ASN A 33 9.90 24.10 15.17
N ARG A 34 10.00 23.37 16.29
CA ARG A 34 9.06 22.28 16.62
C ARG A 34 7.58 22.69 16.57
N GLU A 35 7.24 23.89 17.03
CA GLU A 35 5.85 24.37 17.07
C GLU A 35 5.30 24.64 15.66
N LYS A 36 6.14 25.13 14.75
CA LYS A 36 5.77 25.35 13.35
C LYS A 36 5.76 24.05 12.55
N LEU A 37 6.63 23.11 12.89
CA LEU A 37 6.79 21.83 12.20
C LEU A 37 5.78 20.78 12.62
N PHE A 38 5.26 20.87 13.84
CA PHE A 38 4.25 19.94 14.37
C PHE A 38 3.05 19.72 13.43
N PRO A 39 2.36 20.76 12.89
CA PRO A 39 1.24 20.53 11.97
C PRO A 39 1.66 19.82 10.67
N TYR A 40 2.87 20.08 10.16
CA TYR A 40 3.38 19.38 8.97
C TYR A 40 3.69 17.91 9.27
N LEU A 41 4.26 17.61 10.43
CA LEU A 41 4.48 16.23 10.88
C LEU A 41 3.16 15.47 10.98
N VAL A 42 2.14 16.10 11.57
CA VAL A 42 0.78 15.53 11.64
C VAL A 42 0.22 15.30 10.24
N ALA A 43 0.35 16.27 9.33
CA ALA A 43 -0.12 16.12 7.95
C ALA A 43 0.58 14.97 7.21
N VAL A 44 1.90 14.82 7.37
CA VAL A 44 2.65 13.70 6.80
C VAL A 44 2.19 12.37 7.38
N LEU A 45 1.97 12.30 8.69
CA LEU A 45 1.43 11.11 9.35
C LEU A 45 0.05 10.72 8.81
N VAL A 46 -0.84 11.70 8.64
CA VAL A 46 -2.17 11.47 8.04
C VAL A 46 -2.04 10.96 6.61
N LEU A 47 -1.17 11.56 5.80
CA LEU A 47 -0.91 11.10 4.43
C LEU A 47 -0.39 9.65 4.41
N LEU A 48 0.53 9.30 5.31
CA LEU A 48 1.04 7.93 5.43
C LEU A 48 -0.05 6.93 5.82
N VAL A 49 -0.94 7.30 6.76
CA VAL A 49 -2.08 6.46 7.16
C VAL A 49 -3.05 6.27 6.00
N VAL A 50 -3.40 7.33 5.29
CA VAL A 50 -4.30 7.26 4.12
C VAL A 50 -3.69 6.42 3.01
N TYR A 51 -2.42 6.66 2.68
CA TYR A 51 -1.70 5.92 1.65
C TYR A 51 -1.55 4.44 2.02
N GLY A 52 -1.14 4.15 3.26
CA GLY A 52 -0.99 2.79 3.78
C GLY A 52 -2.32 2.04 3.84
N GLY A 53 -3.38 2.70 4.33
CA GLY A 53 -4.73 2.15 4.35
C GLY A 53 -5.26 1.83 2.96
N TYR A 54 -5.07 2.74 2.00
CA TYR A 54 -5.43 2.51 0.60
C TYR A 54 -4.68 1.32 -0.03
N ARG A 55 -3.37 1.23 0.22
CA ARG A 55 -2.53 0.10 -0.22
C ARG A 55 -2.99 -1.23 0.37
N LEU A 56 -3.25 -1.28 1.67
CA LEU A 56 -3.68 -2.50 2.36
C LEU A 56 -5.09 -2.93 1.92
N TYR A 57 -5.99 -1.97 1.70
CA TYR A 57 -7.33 -2.24 1.18
C TYR A 57 -7.26 -2.95 -0.18
N GLY A 58 -6.41 -2.48 -1.10
CA GLY A 58 -6.18 -3.12 -2.39
C GLY A 58 -5.64 -4.55 -2.27
N LEU A 59 -4.67 -4.79 -1.38
CA LEU A 59 -4.10 -6.14 -1.16
C LEU A 59 -5.13 -7.13 -0.63
N ARG A 60 -5.97 -6.71 0.31
CA ARG A 60 -7.04 -7.57 0.86
C ARG A 60 -8.12 -7.86 -0.18
N TYR A 61 -8.43 -6.87 -1.02
CA TYR A 61 -9.37 -7.01 -2.13
C TYR A 61 -8.89 -8.06 -3.15
N GLU A 62 -7.61 -8.02 -3.55
CA GLU A 62 -7.00 -9.02 -4.44
C GLU A 62 -6.91 -10.42 -3.81
N SER A 63 -6.54 -10.50 -2.53
CA SER A 63 -6.45 -11.77 -1.81
C SER A 63 -7.81 -12.47 -1.72
N SER A 64 -8.87 -11.72 -1.43
CA SER A 64 -10.22 -12.27 -1.34
C SER A 64 -10.74 -12.74 -2.70
N ALA A 65 -10.46 -11.98 -3.77
CA ALA A 65 -10.81 -12.37 -5.14
C ALA A 65 -10.05 -13.64 -5.58
N SER A 66 -8.77 -13.74 -5.25
CA SER A 66 -7.94 -14.93 -5.53
C SER A 66 -8.47 -16.17 -4.82
N GLN A 67 -8.90 -16.03 -3.57
CA GLN A 67 -9.48 -17.15 -2.82
C GLN A 67 -10.78 -17.67 -3.48
N MET A 68 -11.64 -16.77 -3.97
CA MET A 68 -12.86 -17.18 -4.70
C MET A 68 -12.51 -17.88 -6.03
N LEU A 69 -11.50 -17.39 -6.74
CA LEU A 69 -10.99 -18.01 -7.96
C LEU A 69 -10.46 -19.44 -7.70
N GLU A 70 -9.75 -19.65 -6.59
CA GLU A 70 -9.22 -20.96 -6.18
C GLU A 70 -10.34 -21.93 -5.76
N GLN A 71 -11.40 -21.43 -5.13
CA GLN A 71 -12.59 -22.20 -4.78
C GLN A 71 -13.47 -22.56 -5.99
N GLY A 72 -13.19 -21.97 -7.16
CA GLY A 72 -13.96 -22.17 -8.38
C GLY A 72 -15.22 -21.31 -8.48
N ASP A 73 -15.44 -20.38 -7.54
CA ASP A 73 -16.52 -19.39 -7.61
C ASP A 73 -16.13 -18.23 -8.55
N LEU A 74 -16.10 -18.54 -9.84
CA LEU A 74 -15.70 -17.61 -10.89
C LEU A 74 -16.65 -16.42 -10.99
N GLU A 75 -17.96 -16.66 -10.93
CA GLU A 75 -18.98 -15.61 -11.04
C GLU A 75 -18.96 -14.69 -9.81
N GLY A 76 -18.85 -15.26 -8.61
CA GLY A 76 -18.74 -14.49 -7.37
C GLY A 76 -17.49 -13.61 -7.34
N ALA A 77 -16.35 -14.11 -7.83
CA ALA A 77 -15.14 -13.31 -7.98
C ALA A 77 -15.38 -12.10 -8.90
N VAL A 78 -15.99 -12.31 -10.08
CA VAL A 78 -16.26 -11.23 -11.03
C VAL A 78 -17.26 -10.21 -10.50
N GLN A 79 -18.30 -10.66 -9.80
CA GLN A 79 -19.36 -9.78 -9.30
C GLN A 79 -18.90 -8.95 -8.09
N LYS A 80 -18.23 -9.57 -7.11
CA LYS A 80 -17.78 -8.89 -5.88
C LYS A 80 -16.49 -8.10 -6.09
N TYR A 81 -15.62 -8.60 -6.96
CA TYR A 81 -14.29 -8.05 -7.17
C TYR A 81 -14.03 -7.66 -8.63
N PRO A 82 -14.87 -6.85 -9.31
CA PRO A 82 -14.81 -6.65 -10.75
C PRO A 82 -13.50 -6.04 -11.29
N ARG A 83 -12.71 -5.41 -10.42
CA ARG A 83 -11.42 -4.78 -10.76
C ARG A 83 -10.20 -5.60 -10.34
N ALA A 84 -10.38 -6.68 -9.58
CA ALA A 84 -9.27 -7.51 -9.13
C ALA A 84 -8.66 -8.28 -10.30
N ASN A 85 -7.35 -8.51 -10.26
CA ASN A 85 -6.65 -9.33 -11.24
C ASN A 85 -7.20 -10.76 -11.26
N ALA A 86 -7.50 -11.34 -10.10
CA ALA A 86 -8.12 -12.66 -10.01
C ALA A 86 -9.47 -12.74 -10.76
N SER A 87 -10.23 -11.66 -10.75
CA SER A 87 -11.51 -11.60 -11.45
C SER A 87 -11.35 -11.49 -12.96
N GLN A 88 -10.27 -10.89 -13.43
CA GLN A 88 -9.94 -10.92 -14.87
C GLN A 88 -9.62 -12.35 -15.31
N ILE A 89 -8.84 -13.08 -14.51
CA ILE A 89 -8.58 -14.51 -14.74
C ILE A 89 -9.90 -15.31 -14.70
N ALA A 90 -10.80 -14.99 -13.76
CA ALA A 90 -12.11 -15.62 -13.67
C ALA A 90 -12.96 -15.38 -14.93
N ARG A 91 -13.03 -14.15 -15.44
CA ARG A 91 -13.69 -13.82 -16.72
C ARG A 91 -13.09 -14.62 -17.88
N LEU A 92 -11.78 -14.78 -17.91
CA LEU A 92 -11.08 -15.55 -18.95
C LEU A 92 -11.46 -17.03 -18.91
N LYS A 93 -11.54 -17.61 -17.71
CA LYS A 93 -12.00 -18.99 -17.50
C LYS A 93 -13.48 -19.15 -17.89
N LEU A 94 -14.34 -18.19 -17.54
CA LEU A 94 -15.77 -18.20 -17.92
C LEU A 94 -15.94 -18.08 -19.44
N GLY A 95 -15.22 -17.17 -20.10
CA GLY A 95 -15.22 -17.03 -21.55
C GLY A 95 -14.75 -18.31 -22.25
N ARG A 96 -13.69 -18.96 -21.75
CA ARG A 96 -13.22 -20.25 -22.28
C ARG A 96 -14.26 -21.35 -22.12
N LYS A 97 -14.92 -21.44 -20.97
CA LYS A 97 -15.99 -22.41 -20.72
C LYS A 97 -17.17 -22.20 -21.66
N ALA A 98 -17.57 -20.95 -21.91
CA ALA A 98 -18.61 -20.61 -22.87
C ALA A 98 -18.22 -20.98 -24.32
N LEU A 99 -16.95 -20.78 -24.71
CA LEU A 99 -16.44 -21.24 -26.01
C LEU A 99 -16.50 -22.76 -26.15
N GLU A 100 -16.05 -23.50 -25.14
CA GLU A 100 -16.10 -24.96 -25.11
C GLU A 100 -17.56 -25.47 -25.19
N ALA A 101 -18.50 -24.74 -24.59
CA ALA A 101 -19.94 -24.99 -24.69
C ALA A 101 -20.59 -24.50 -26.00
N LYS A 102 -19.82 -23.94 -26.94
CA LYS A 102 -20.29 -23.32 -28.21
C LYS A 102 -21.27 -22.15 -28.00
N GLN A 103 -21.26 -21.54 -26.82
CA GLN A 103 -22.04 -20.34 -26.49
C GLN A 103 -21.23 -19.10 -26.87
N TYR A 104 -21.10 -18.86 -28.17
CA TYR A 104 -20.21 -17.81 -28.69
C TYR A 104 -20.59 -16.41 -28.23
N GLU A 105 -21.89 -16.08 -28.16
CA GLU A 105 -22.38 -14.79 -27.67
C GLU A 105 -21.94 -14.51 -26.23
N GLU A 106 -22.02 -15.52 -25.38
CA GLU A 106 -21.64 -15.39 -23.98
C GLU A 106 -20.12 -15.30 -23.81
N ALA A 107 -19.37 -16.10 -24.60
CA ALA A 107 -17.93 -15.97 -24.66
C ALA A 107 -17.48 -14.56 -25.07
N ILE A 108 -18.10 -13.98 -26.10
CA ILE A 108 -17.81 -12.62 -26.57
C ILE A 108 -18.04 -11.61 -25.44
N ARG A 109 -19.14 -11.70 -24.71
CA ARG A 109 -19.41 -10.81 -23.56
C ARG A 109 -18.30 -10.87 -22.51
N TRP A 110 -17.85 -12.07 -22.15
CA TRP A 110 -16.78 -12.26 -21.17
C TRP A 110 -15.43 -11.69 -21.64
N TYR A 111 -15.09 -11.84 -22.93
CA TYR A 111 -13.85 -11.31 -23.50
C TYR A 111 -13.89 -9.79 -23.75
N GLN A 112 -15.03 -9.23 -24.14
CA GLN A 112 -15.19 -7.78 -24.31
C GLN A 112 -14.89 -7.03 -23.01
N ALA A 113 -15.34 -7.58 -21.87
CA ALA A 113 -15.07 -7.02 -20.55
C ALA A 113 -13.58 -7.11 -20.11
N LEU A 114 -12.73 -7.81 -20.87
CA LEU A 114 -11.28 -7.85 -20.67
C LEU A 114 -10.53 -6.93 -21.65
N ALA A 115 -11.12 -6.68 -22.82
CA ALA A 115 -10.56 -5.80 -23.85
C ALA A 115 -10.77 -4.30 -23.56
N ASP A 116 -11.59 -3.97 -22.55
CA ASP A 116 -11.83 -2.58 -22.15
C ASP A 116 -10.49 -1.92 -21.71
N PRO A 117 -10.06 -0.82 -22.35
CA PRO A 117 -8.77 -0.16 -22.08
C PRO A 117 -8.63 0.38 -20.65
N HIS A 118 -9.72 0.49 -19.88
CA HIS A 118 -9.67 0.82 -18.46
C HIS A 118 -9.26 -0.36 -17.56
N THR A 119 -9.18 -1.56 -18.13
CA THR A 119 -8.63 -2.75 -17.47
C THR A 119 -7.11 -2.64 -17.50
N ASN A 120 -6.58 -1.91 -16.51
CA ASN A 120 -5.18 -1.48 -16.44
C ASN A 120 -4.24 -2.66 -16.09
N ASN A 121 -4.21 -3.70 -16.93
CA ASN A 121 -3.49 -4.93 -16.64
C ASN A 121 -2.35 -5.17 -17.64
N SER A 122 -1.13 -5.19 -17.11
CA SER A 122 0.10 -5.55 -17.82
C SER A 122 0.14 -7.03 -18.24
N LEU A 123 -0.84 -7.84 -17.83
CA LEU A 123 -0.93 -9.27 -18.15
C LEU A 123 -1.28 -9.58 -19.61
N TYR A 124 -1.86 -8.63 -20.37
CA TYR A 124 -2.37 -8.88 -21.73
C TYR A 124 -1.81 -7.94 -22.80
N ARG A 125 -0.79 -7.13 -22.48
CA ARG A 125 -0.04 -6.41 -23.52
C ARG A 125 0.89 -7.40 -24.21
N VAL A 126 0.45 -7.91 -25.37
CA VAL A 126 1.27 -8.62 -26.36
C VAL A 126 1.83 -7.61 -27.34
#